data_AF-A0A125MMX9-F1
#
_entry.id   AF-A0A125MMX9-F1
#
_cell.length_a   1.000
_cell.length_b   1.000
_cell.length_c   1.000
_cell.angle_alpha   90.00
_cell.angle_beta   90.00
_cell.angle_gamma   90.00
#
_symmetry.space_group_name_H-M   'P 1'
#
loop_
_entity.id
_entity.type
_entity.pdbx_description
1 polymer ?
#
loop_
_entity_poly.entity_id
_entity_poly.type
_entity_poly.pdbx_seq_one_letter_code
_entity_poly.pdbx_strand_id
1 'polypeptide(L)'
;MTDTPPDRVSNDPRSPFFDPSVVERGIGIRFNGVERTNVEEYCISEGWVRLPVGKSLDRRGNAMTMKHKGQVEAWYLSPAPDADSK
;
A
#
# COMPACT_ATOMS: atom_id res chain seq x y z
N MET A 1 15.48 11.94 -5.85
CA MET A 1 14.60 10.75 -5.89
C MET A 1 14.54 10.21 -4.49
N THR A 2 13.38 10.25 -3.85
CA THR A 2 13.23 9.77 -2.48
C THR A 2 12.94 8.28 -2.55
N ASP A 3 13.88 7.44 -2.10
CA ASP A 3 13.71 5.99 -1.95
C ASP A 3 12.75 5.60 -0.80
N THR A 4 12.00 6.58 -0.28
CA THR A 4 10.97 6.38 0.74
C THR A 4 9.59 6.53 0.10
N PRO A 5 8.69 5.55 0.29
CA PRO A 5 7.32 5.68 -0.19
C PRO A 5 6.59 6.84 0.50
N PRO A 6 5.56 7.43 -0.15
CA PRO A 6 4.77 8.50 0.45
C PRO A 6 4.07 8.05 1.73
N ASP A 7 3.73 9.02 2.59
CA ASP A 7 3.04 8.77 3.86
C ASP A 7 1.69 8.05 3.69
N ARG A 8 0.96 8.36 2.62
CA ARG A 8 -0.34 7.77 2.28
C ARG A 8 -0.42 7.49 0.80
N VAL A 9 -0.79 6.27 0.45
CA VAL A 9 -1.00 5.83 -0.94
C VAL A 9 -2.19 4.88 -0.99
N SER A 10 -2.97 5.00 -2.05
CA SER A 10 -4.03 4.05 -2.40
C SER A 10 -3.74 3.38 -3.73
N ASN A 11 -4.12 2.11 -3.85
CA ASN A 11 -4.06 1.36 -5.09
C ASN A 11 -5.32 1.53 -5.96
N ASP A 12 -6.40 2.14 -5.44
CA ASP A 12 -7.62 2.39 -6.21
C ASP A 12 -7.46 3.69 -7.03
N PRO A 13 -7.50 3.64 -8.39
CA PRO A 13 -7.43 4.81 -9.25
C PRO A 13 -8.49 5.88 -9.00
N ARG A 14 -9.57 5.53 -8.30
CA ARG A 14 -10.67 6.44 -7.94
C ARG A 14 -10.35 7.26 -6.69
N SER A 15 -9.32 6.89 -5.94
CA SER A 15 -8.90 7.58 -4.73
C SER A 15 -8.07 8.81 -5.07
N PRO A 16 -8.21 9.94 -4.34
CA PRO A 16 -7.36 11.11 -4.51
C PRO A 16 -5.89 10.86 -4.11
N PHE A 17 -5.62 9.73 -3.42
CA PHE A 17 -4.28 9.32 -3.00
C PHE A 17 -3.69 8.23 -3.90
N PHE A 18 -4.26 8.04 -5.10
CA PHE A 18 -3.69 7.16 -6.11
C PHE A 18 -2.55 7.86 -6.84
N ASP A 19 -1.36 7.26 -6.79
CA ASP A 19 -0.21 7.71 -7.56
C ASP A 19 0.31 6.53 -8.41
N PRO A 20 0.12 6.57 -9.74
CA PRO A 20 0.53 5.47 -10.61
C PRO A 20 2.05 5.25 -10.58
N SER A 21 2.85 6.31 -10.42
CA SER A 21 4.32 6.18 -10.40
C SER A 21 4.83 5.43 -9.18
N VAL A 22 4.11 5.55 -8.05
CA VAL A 22 4.45 4.86 -6.81
C VAL A 22 3.93 3.42 -6.83
N VAL A 23 2.71 3.22 -7.33
CA VAL A 23 2.09 1.89 -7.47
C VAL A 23 2.90 1.02 -8.44
N GLU A 24 3.37 1.57 -9.56
CA GLU A 24 4.15 0.85 -10.57
C GLU A 24 5.51 0.36 -10.03
N ARG A 25 6.15 1.13 -9.14
CA ARG A 25 7.39 0.70 -8.46
C ARG A 25 7.18 -0.51 -7.54
N GLY A 26 5.94 -0.73 -7.11
CA GLY A 26 5.55 -1.73 -6.13
C GLY A 26 5.90 -1.29 -4.70
N ILE A 27 4.94 -1.46 -3.79
CA ILE A 27 5.10 -1.11 -2.37
C ILE A 27 4.90 -2.36 -1.52
N GLY A 28 5.89 -2.67 -0.69
CA GLY A 28 5.79 -3.67 0.37
C GLY A 28 5.33 -3.01 1.66
N ILE A 29 4.39 -3.64 2.37
CA ILE A 29 3.85 -3.09 3.61
C ILE A 29 3.96 -4.13 4.71
N ARG A 30 4.44 -3.71 5.89
CA ARG A 30 4.40 -4.49 7.12
C ARG A 30 3.47 -3.80 8.09
N PHE A 31 2.44 -4.51 8.50
CA PHE A 31 1.43 -4.04 9.43
C PHE A 31 1.48 -4.86 10.72
N ASN A 32 1.75 -4.21 11.85
CA ASN A 32 1.91 -4.86 13.16
C ASN A 32 2.89 -6.04 13.12
N GLY A 33 4.04 -5.88 12.45
CA GLY A 33 5.05 -6.93 12.30
C GLY A 33 4.74 -7.99 11.25
N VAL A 34 3.56 -7.96 10.63
CA VAL A 34 3.15 -8.92 9.59
C VAL A 34 3.22 -8.28 8.22
N GLU A 35 3.95 -8.91 7.30
CA GLU A 35 4.01 -8.47 5.91
C GLU A 35 2.66 -8.71 5.21
N ARG A 36 2.19 -7.69 4.48
CA ARG A 36 0.93 -7.66 3.76
C ARG A 36 1.16 -7.15 2.35
N THR A 37 0.71 -7.92 1.38
CA THR A 37 0.80 -7.59 -0.06
C THR A 37 -0.55 -7.23 -0.68
N ASN A 38 -1.64 -7.43 0.06
CA ASN A 38 -3.01 -7.18 -0.38
C ASN A 38 -3.59 -5.89 0.22
N VAL A 39 -2.75 -4.91 0.53
CA VAL A 39 -3.18 -3.62 1.10
C VAL A 39 -3.72 -2.74 -0.02
N GLU A 40 -4.93 -2.23 0.19
CA GLU A 40 -5.62 -1.34 -0.75
C GLU A 40 -5.23 0.12 -0.55
N GLU A 41 -4.99 0.51 0.71
CA GLU A 41 -4.55 1.85 1.08
C GLU A 41 -3.82 1.80 2.42
N TYR A 42 -2.85 2.67 2.64
CA TYR A 42 -2.19 2.83 3.94
C TYR A 42 -1.97 4.30 4.27
N CYS A 43 -1.80 4.60 5.55
CA CYS A 43 -1.32 5.88 6.04
C CYS A 43 -0.38 5.64 7.23
N ILE A 44 0.88 6.07 7.08
CA ILE A 44 1.94 5.86 8.08
C ILE A 44 1.74 6.80 9.26
N SER A 45 1.53 8.10 9.00
CA SER A 45 1.32 9.13 10.03
C SER A 45 0.12 8.85 10.92
N GLU A 46 -1.02 8.45 10.35
CA GLU A 46 -2.21 8.08 11.11
C GLU A 46 -2.17 6.62 11.62
N GLY A 47 -1.19 5.82 11.18
CA GLY A 47 -0.99 4.43 11.61
C GLY A 47 -2.16 3.50 11.28
N TRP A 48 -2.54 3.40 10.01
CA TRP A 48 -3.56 2.43 9.59
C TRP A 48 -3.35 1.89 8.17
N VAL A 49 -3.93 0.71 7.94
CA VAL A 49 -4.05 0.09 6.62
C VAL A 49 -5.50 -0.25 6.31
N ARG A 50 -5.86 -0.22 5.02
CA ARG A 50 -7.12 -0.72 4.49
C ARG A 50 -6.85 -2.05 3.81
N LEU A 51 -7.46 -3.10 4.34
CA LEU A 51 -7.28 -4.47 3.87
C LEU A 51 -8.62 -5.05 3.40
N PRO A 52 -8.65 -5.85 2.34
CA PRO A 52 -9.82 -6.63 1.99
C PRO A 52 -10.08 -7.69 3.06
N VAL A 53 -11.35 -7.84 3.44
CA VAL A 53 -11.79 -8.78 4.46
C VAL A 53 -12.47 -9.96 3.80
N GLY A 54 -11.77 -11.10 3.81
CA GLY A 54 -12.26 -12.34 3.22
C GLY A 54 -12.40 -12.23 1.70
N LYS A 55 -13.41 -12.93 1.16
CA LYS A 55 -13.73 -12.96 -0.28
C LYS A 55 -15.01 -12.18 -0.63
N SER A 56 -15.55 -11.44 0.33
CA SER A 56 -16.80 -10.72 0.16
C SER A 56 -16.60 -9.50 -0.74
N LEU A 57 -17.57 -9.27 -1.62
CA LEU A 57 -17.60 -8.12 -2.52
C LEU A 57 -18.71 -7.15 -2.08
N ASP A 58 -18.51 -5.86 -2.35
CA ASP A 58 -19.53 -4.84 -2.22
C ASP A 58 -20.58 -4.93 -3.35
N ARG A 59 -21.63 -4.10 -3.29
CA ARG A 59 -22.67 -4.04 -4.33
C ARG A 59 -22.18 -3.64 -5.73
N ARG A 60 -20.94 -3.16 -5.85
CA ARG A 60 -20.28 -2.75 -7.09
C ARG A 60 -19.25 -3.77 -7.56
N GLY A 61 -19.12 -4.92 -6.87
CA GLY A 61 -18.17 -5.97 -7.19
C GLY A 61 -16.74 -5.72 -6.70
N ASN A 62 -16.49 -4.66 -5.93
CA ASN A 62 -15.16 -4.42 -5.34
C ASN A 62 -15.00 -5.25 -4.07
N ALA A 63 -13.78 -5.61 -3.69
CA ALA A 63 -13.54 -6.28 -2.41
C ALA A 63 -14.04 -5.43 -1.24
N MET A 64 -14.74 -6.06 -0.29
CA MET A 64 -15.08 -5.43 0.98
C MET A 64 -13.80 -5.18 1.76
N THR A 65 -13.52 -3.92 2.08
CA THR A 65 -12.32 -3.54 2.81
C THR A 65 -12.63 -2.98 4.20
N MET A 66 -11.72 -3.19 5.15
CA MET A 66 -11.79 -2.60 6.49
C MET A 66 -10.49 -1.88 6.83
N LYS A 67 -10.63 -0.79 7.61
CA LYS A 67 -9.50 -0.05 8.15
C LYS A 67 -9.04 -0.70 9.45
N HIS A 68 -7.77 -1.07 9.52
CA HIS A 68 -7.11 -1.59 10.71
C HIS A 68 -6.06 -0.58 11.17
N LYS A 69 -6.13 -0.18 12.45
CA LYS A 69 -5.14 0.71 13.07
C LYS A 69 -3.99 -0.08 13.67
N GLY A 70 -2.78 0.43 13.57
CA GLY A 70 -1.56 -0.23 14.05
C GLY A 70 -0.29 0.38 13.49
N GLN A 71 0.84 -0.25 13.77
CA GLN A 71 2.14 0.13 13.23
C GLN A 71 2.19 -0.20 11.74
N VAL A 72 2.52 0.79 10.92
CA VAL A 72 2.63 0.68 9.46
C VAL A 72 4.06 1.00 9.06
N GLU A 73 4.70 0.08 8.35
CA GLU A 73 6.00 0.27 7.72
C GLU A 73 5.83 0.00 6.23
N ALA A 74 6.32 0.91 5.38
CA ALA A 74 6.25 0.77 3.93
C ALA A 74 7.65 0.93 3.30
N TRP A 75 7.92 0.17 2.25
CA TRP A 75 9.16 0.24 1.46
C TRP A 75 8.87 -0.05 -0.02
N TYR A 76 9.77 0.34 -0.92
CA TYR A 76 9.66 -0.02 -2.34
C TYR A 76 10.14 -1.46 -2.59
N LEU A 77 9.41 -2.20 -3.42
CA LEU A 77 9.76 -3.57 -3.80
C LEU A 77 10.82 -3.62 -4.90
N SER A 78 10.75 -2.70 -5.86
CA SER A 78 11.82 -2.53 -6.85
C SER A 78 12.89 -1.61 -6.27
N PRO A 79 14.18 -2.00 -6.31
CA PRO A 79 15.25 -1.04 -6.07
C PRO A 79 15.20 0.05 -7.16
N ALA A 80 15.66 1.27 -6.85
CA ALA A 80 15.84 2.29 -7.87
C ALA A 80 16.63 1.70 -9.07
N PRO A 81 16.30 2.07 -10.32
CA PRO A 81 16.89 1.47 -11.53
C PRO A 81 18.42 1.62 -11.67
N ASP A 82 19.10 2.20 -10.68
CA ASP A 82 20.55 2.42 -10.63
C ASP A 82 21.29 1.50 -9.63
N ALA A 83 20.61 0.54 -8.98
CA ALA A 83 21.21 -0.30 -7.93
C ALA A 83 21.63 -1.72 -8.36
N ASP A 84 21.50 -2.09 -9.63
CA ASP A 84 22.01 -3.36 -10.16
C ASP A 84 23.16 -3.10 -11.15
N SER A 85 24.35 -2.96 -10.59
CA SER A 85 25.61 -3.14 -11.30
C SER A 85 26.64 -3.66 -10.32
N LYS A 86 26.67 -4.99 -10.16
CA LYS A 86 27.92 -5.71 -9.91
C LYS A 86 27.85 -7.16 -10.35
#